data_AF-A0A2Z3L831-F1
#
_entry.id   AF-A0A2Z3L831-F1
#
_cell.length_a   1.000
_cell.length_b   1.000
_cell.length_c   1.000
_cell.angle_alpha   90.00
_cell.angle_beta   90.00
_cell.angle_gamma   90.00
#
_symmetry.space_group_name_H-M   'P 1'
#
loop_
_entity.id
_entity.type
_entity.pdbx_description
1 polymer ?
#
loop_
_entity_poly.entity_id
_entity_poly.type
_entity_poly.pdbx_seq_one_letter_code
_entity_poly.pdbx_strand_id
1 'polypeptide(L)'
;MQNNEEAFIYTLIEAEGSPKYWTAYKLWKYIFLLLEIHKTKKRSKLPLIIPIVVYHGNRRFNAPRNLWDLFSHPSLAQSLMGGDYQLVDLYAMSDE
;
A
#
# COMPACT_ATOMS: atom_id res chain seq x y z
N MET A 1 -20.43 1.60 26.06
CA MET A 1 -20.29 0.23 25.51
C MET A 1 -18.91 0.15 24.92
N GLN A 2 -18.04 -0.70 25.47
CA GLN A 2 -16.66 -0.84 25.01
C GLN A 2 -16.68 -1.84 23.85
N ASN A 3 -16.65 -1.35 22.60
CA ASN A 3 -16.57 -2.22 21.43
C ASN A 3 -15.21 -2.92 21.46
N ASN A 4 -15.25 -4.20 21.80
CA ASN A 4 -14.06 -5.06 21.88
C ASN A 4 -13.71 -5.59 20.47
N GLU A 5 -13.56 -4.67 19.51
CA GLU A 5 -13.22 -5.02 18.13
C GLU A 5 -11.73 -5.37 18.04
N GLU A 6 -11.43 -6.58 17.58
CA GLU A 6 -10.05 -7.02 17.36
C GLU A 6 -9.38 -6.18 16.26
N ALA A 7 -8.30 -5.48 16.61
CA ALA A 7 -7.46 -4.76 15.67
C ALA A 7 -6.23 -5.59 15.28
N PHE A 8 -5.91 -5.63 13.99
CA PHE A 8 -4.76 -6.37 13.46
C PHE A 8 -3.73 -5.42 12.86
N ILE A 9 -2.46 -5.65 13.20
CA ILE A 9 -1.30 -4.97 12.61
C ILE A 9 -0.35 -6.05 12.09
N TYR A 10 0.00 -5.97 10.81
CA TYR A 10 0.99 -6.83 10.18
C TYR A 10 2.25 -6.05 9.86
N THR A 11 3.41 -6.68 10.02
CA THR A 11 4.70 -6.11 9.62
C THR A 11 5.26 -6.94 8.48
N LEU A 12 5.63 -6.28 7.39
CA LEU A 12 6.31 -6.88 6.25
C LEU A 12 7.77 -6.45 6.29
N ILE A 13 8.69 -7.37 6.55
CA ILE A 13 10.12 -7.06 6.69
C ILE A 13 10.87 -7.67 5.51
N GLU A 14 11.67 -6.85 4.83
CA GLU A 14 12.57 -7.29 3.76
C GLU A 14 14.01 -6.90 4.04
N ALA A 15 14.94 -7.83 3.85
CA ALA A 15 16.38 -7.58 4.01
C ALA A 15 17.04 -7.47 2.63
N GLU A 16 17.69 -6.34 2.34
CA GLU A 16 18.30 -6.09 1.03
C GLU A 16 19.76 -5.67 1.16
N GLY A 17 20.65 -6.40 0.47
CA GLY A 17 22.09 -6.08 0.41
C GLY A 17 22.44 -5.02 -0.63
N SER A 18 21.55 -4.74 -1.57
CA SER A 18 21.71 -3.71 -2.61
C SER A 18 20.38 -2.98 -2.85
N PRO A 19 20.40 -1.67 -3.18
CA PRO A 19 19.17 -0.95 -3.54
C PRO A 19 18.61 -1.51 -4.84
N LYS A 20 17.39 -2.06 -4.78
CA LYS A 20 16.67 -2.54 -5.96
C LYS A 20 15.58 -1.54 -6.32
N TYR A 21 15.63 -1.03 -7.54
CA TYR A 21 14.72 0.01 -8.03
C TYR A 21 13.24 -0.37 -7.83
N TRP A 22 12.88 -1.65 -8.04
CA TRP A 22 11.51 -2.16 -7.98
C TRP A 22 11.04 -2.63 -6.59
N THR A 23 11.81 -2.40 -5.52
CA THR A 23 11.44 -2.86 -4.17
C THR A 23 10.12 -2.28 -3.70
N ALA A 24 9.84 -1.01 -3.98
CA ALA A 24 8.56 -0.40 -3.63
C ALA A 24 7.37 -1.14 -4.29
N TYR A 25 7.44 -1.47 -5.58
CA TYR A 25 6.40 -2.24 -6.27
C TYR A 25 6.22 -3.65 -5.67
N LYS A 26 7.32 -4.34 -5.37
CA LYS A 26 7.30 -5.66 -4.70
C LYS A 26 6.57 -5.59 -3.35
N LEU A 27 6.87 -4.58 -2.52
CA LEU A 27 6.23 -4.40 -1.22
C LEU A 27 4.73 -4.18 -1.35
N TRP A 28 4.27 -3.38 -2.32
CA TRP A 28 2.84 -3.17 -2.56
C TRP A 28 2.13 -4.45 -3.01
N LYS A 29 2.77 -5.27 -3.85
CA LYS A 29 2.24 -6.60 -4.19
C LYS A 29 2.06 -7.48 -2.95
N TYR A 30 3.02 -7.46 -2.02
CA TYR A 30 2.94 -8.22 -0.77
C TYR A 30 1.89 -7.67 0.19
N ILE A 31 1.72 -6.34 0.26
CA ILE A 31 0.65 -5.69 1.01
C ILE A 31 -0.71 -6.22 0.50
N PHE A 32 -0.98 -6.17 -0.81
CA PHE A 32 -2.24 -6.67 -1.35
C PHE A 32 -2.44 -8.17 -1.11
N LEU A 33 -1.38 -8.98 -1.22
CA LEU A 33 -1.46 -10.40 -0.90
C LEU A 33 -1.86 -10.64 0.56
N LEU A 34 -1.27 -9.92 1.51
CA LEU A 34 -1.60 -10.03 2.93
C LEU A 34 -3.03 -9.57 3.23
N LEU A 35 -3.47 -8.48 2.60
CA LEU A 35 -4.84 -7.98 2.71
C LEU A 35 -5.85 -9.00 2.17
N GLU A 36 -5.56 -9.65 1.04
CA GLU A 36 -6.44 -10.66 0.45
C GLU A 36 -6.55 -11.91 1.34
N ILE A 37 -5.42 -12.37 1.89
CA ILE A 37 -5.39 -13.48 2.86
C ILE A 37 -6.23 -13.12 4.09
N HIS A 38 -6.08 -11.91 4.63
CA HIS A 38 -6.85 -11.46 5.78
C HIS A 38 -8.34 -11.42 5.48
N LYS A 39 -8.74 -10.73 4.40
CA LYS A 39 -10.13 -10.60 3.94
C LYS A 39 -10.80 -11.97 3.76
N THR A 40 -10.06 -12.95 3.26
CA THR A 40 -10.59 -14.30 3.01
C THR A 40 -10.75 -15.10 4.31
N LYS A 41 -9.82 -14.97 5.26
CA LYS A 41 -9.80 -15.76 6.51
C LYS A 41 -10.61 -15.12 7.65
N LYS A 42 -10.72 -13.80 7.66
CA LYS A 42 -11.40 -13.01 8.68
C LYS A 42 -12.40 -12.08 8.02
N ARG A 43 -13.68 -12.20 8.39
CA ARG A 43 -14.74 -11.28 7.98
C ARG A 43 -14.72 -10.01 8.84
N SER A 44 -13.58 -9.31 8.86
CA SER A 44 -13.35 -8.09 9.63
C SER A 44 -12.79 -6.97 8.74
N LYS A 45 -12.60 -5.77 9.31
CA LYS A 45 -11.89 -4.67 8.65
C LYS A 45 -10.45 -5.10 8.30
N LEU A 46 -9.89 -4.46 7.27
CA LEU A 46 -8.52 -4.72 6.84
C LEU A 46 -7.50 -4.32 7.91
N PRO A 47 -6.40 -5.07 8.07
CA PRO A 47 -5.32 -4.75 9.00
C PRO A 47 -4.47 -3.58 8.49
N LEU A 48 -3.83 -2.85 9.42
CA LEU A 48 -2.71 -1.98 9.06
C LEU A 48 -1.50 -2.85 8.69
N ILE A 49 -0.78 -2.45 7.64
CA ILE A 49 0.45 -3.15 7.22
C ILE A 49 1.61 -2.16 7.22
N ILE A 50 2.67 -2.50 7.96
CA ILE A 50 3.88 -1.68 8.08
C ILE A 50 5.00 -2.35 7.27
N PRO A 51 5.32 -1.86 6.06
CA PRO A 51 6.48 -2.34 5.31
C PRO A 51 7.78 -1.75 5.87
N ILE A 52 8.77 -2.61 6.10
CA ILE A 52 10.11 -2.26 6.59
C ILE A 52 11.14 -2.89 5.66
N VAL A 53 12.06 -2.08 5.15
CA VAL A 53 13.24 -2.57 4.41
C VAL A 53 14.48 -2.36 5.26
N VAL A 54 15.13 -3.45 5.64
CA VAL A 54 16.43 -3.47 6.33
C VAL A 54 17.53 -3.52 5.29
N TYR A 55 18.14 -2.37 5.04
CA TYR A 55 19.24 -2.24 4.08
C TYR A 55 20.60 -2.32 4.77
N HIS A 56 21.47 -3.19 4.28
CA HIS A 56 22.81 -3.44 4.86
C HIS A 56 23.93 -3.36 3.81
N GLY A 57 23.75 -2.54 2.77
CA GLY A 57 24.77 -2.34 1.75
C GLY A 57 25.79 -1.26 2.09
N ASN A 58 26.85 -1.21 1.27
CA ASN A 58 28.04 -0.37 1.54
C ASN A 58 27.93 1.04 0.92
N ARG A 59 26.76 1.48 0.47
CA ARG A 59 26.52 2.79 -0.17
C ARG A 59 25.24 3.42 0.39
N ARG A 60 25.01 4.71 0.13
CA ARG A 60 23.72 5.33 0.47
C ARG A 60 22.60 4.66 -0.32
N PHE A 61 21.49 4.35 0.34
CA PHE A 61 20.31 3.82 -0.32
C PHE A 61 19.72 4.87 -1.28
N ASN A 62 19.58 4.50 -2.56
CA ASN A 62 19.23 5.40 -3.65
C ASN A 62 18.08 4.87 -4.55
N ALA A 63 17.31 3.88 -4.08
CA ALA A 63 16.13 3.40 -4.77
C ALA A 63 14.85 4.11 -4.28
N PRO A 64 13.78 4.13 -5.09
CA PRO A 64 12.44 4.60 -4.71
C PRO A 64 11.97 4.03 -3.36
N ARG A 65 11.34 4.85 -2.51
CA ARG A 65 10.92 4.45 -1.15
C ARG A 65 9.42 4.26 -1.00
N ASN A 66 8.64 4.72 -1.97
CA ASN A 66 7.20 4.50 -2.05
C ASN A 66 6.80 4.14 -3.50
N LEU A 67 5.55 3.71 -3.69
CA LEU A 67 5.05 3.31 -5.01
C LEU A 67 4.99 4.48 -5.99
N TRP A 68 4.66 5.67 -5.50
CA TRP A 68 4.48 6.88 -6.31
C TRP A 68 5.79 7.37 -6.93
N ASP A 69 6.92 7.19 -6.23
CA ASP A 69 8.27 7.49 -6.74
C ASP A 69 8.64 6.72 -8.02
N LEU A 70 7.90 5.65 -8.35
CA LEU A 70 8.11 4.87 -9.58
C LEU A 70 7.42 5.46 -10.81
N PHE A 71 6.56 6.46 -10.64
CA PHE A 71 5.84 7.10 -11.74
C PHE A 71 6.61 8.30 -12.28
N SER A 72 6.35 8.66 -13.54
CA SER A 72 6.91 9.86 -14.17
C SER A 72 6.49 11.15 -13.46
N HIS A 73 5.32 11.17 -12.80
CA HIS A 73 4.80 12.29 -12.04
C HIS A 73 4.32 11.83 -10.65
N PRO A 74 5.23 11.67 -9.66
CA PRO A 74 4.90 11.07 -8.37
C PRO A 74 3.73 11.75 -7.63
N SER A 75 3.71 13.08 -7.58
CA SER A 75 2.64 13.83 -6.89
C SER A 75 1.27 13.64 -7.54
N LEU A 76 1.22 13.58 -8.88
CA LEU A 76 -0.02 13.33 -9.61
C LEU A 76 -0.50 11.90 -9.40
N ALA A 77 0.41 10.91 -9.45
CA ALA A 77 0.09 9.51 -9.17
C ALA A 77 -0.48 9.35 -7.76
N GLN A 78 0.16 9.95 -6.76
CA GLN A 78 -0.33 9.93 -5.38
C GLN A 78 -1.73 10.57 -5.25
N SER A 79 -1.95 11.73 -5.90
CA SER A 79 -3.24 12.42 -5.84
C SER A 79 -4.38 11.61 -6.48
N LEU A 80 -4.12 10.96 -7.62
CA LEU A 80 -5.15 10.24 -8.37
C LEU A 80 -5.41 8.83 -7.83
N MET A 81 -4.38 8.16 -7.32
CA MET A 81 -4.44 6.74 -6.95
C MET A 81 -4.43 6.49 -5.44
N GLY A 82 -4.01 7.48 -4.64
CA GLY A 82 -3.95 7.37 -3.18
C GLY A 82 -5.16 7.96 -2.45
N GLY A 83 -6.02 8.70 -3.16
CA GLY A 83 -7.26 9.28 -2.63
C GLY A 83 -8.49 8.42 -2.90
N ASP A 84 -9.66 9.05 -2.76
CA ASP A 84 -10.92 8.42 -3.15
C ASP A 84 -10.94 8.15 -4.66
N TYR A 85 -11.55 7.03 -5.05
CA TYR A 85 -11.84 6.81 -6.46
C TYR A 85 -12.89 7.82 -6.92
N GLN A 86 -12.80 8.27 -8.17
CA GLN A 86 -13.85 9.09 -8.76
C GLN A 86 -15.08 8.22 -9.02
N LEU A 87 -16.16 8.48 -8.30
CA LEU A 87 -17.47 7.89 -8.55
C LEU A 87 -18.22 8.78 -9.55
N VAL A 88 -18.54 8.24 -10.72
CA VAL A 88 -19.49 8.86 -11.65
C VAL A 88 -20.79 8.07 -11.55
N ASP A 89 -21.75 8.61 -10.80
CA ASP A 89 -23.07 7.99 -10.60
C ASP A 89 -24.06 8.50 -11.64
N LEU A 90 -24.20 7.75 -12.73
CA LEU A 90 -25.12 8.09 -13.83
C LEU A 90 -26.60 8.00 -13.42
N TYR A 91 -26.94 7.29 -12.34
CA TYR A 91 -28.31 7.20 -11.86
C TYR A 91 -28.71 8.44 -11.05
N ALA A 92 -27.75 9.04 -10.35
CA ALA A 92 -27.94 10.31 -9.66
C ALA A 92 -27.94 11.53 -10.60
N MET A 93 -27.52 11.36 -11.86
CA MET A 93 -27.59 12.40 -12.87
C MET A 93 -29.01 12.44 -13.44
N SER A 94 -29.77 13.49 -13.09
CA SER A 94 -31.06 13.78 -13.71
C SER A 94 -30.89 14.12 -15.19
N ASP A 95 -31.78 13.62 -16.05
CA ASP A 95 -31.81 13.89 -17.50
C ASP A 95 -32.27 15.32 -17.88
N GLU A 96 -32.03 16.33 -17.02
CA GLU A 96 -32.29 17.74 -17.40
C GLU A 96 -31.20 18.29 -18.33
#